data_AF-A0A2W6CS51-F1
#
_entry.id   AF-A0A2W6CS51-F1
#
_cell.length_a   1.000
_cell.length_b   1.000
_cell.length_c   1.000
_cell.angle_alpha   90.00
_cell.angle_beta   90.00
_cell.angle_gamma   90.00
#
_symmetry.space_group_name_H-M   'P 1'
#
loop_
_entity.id
_entity.type
_entity.pdbx_description
1 polymer ?
#
loop_
_entity_poly.entity_id
_entity_poly.type
_entity_poly.pdbx_seq_one_letter_code
_entity_poly.pdbx_strand_id
1 'polypeptide(L)'
;MAVRPAAVEAGARALVALPLRLGAIRAGVFMLSSNQPGQLPAEDLAEAWVFAEFALRLVLDEQAGIGSQDGYPVSQWLSESRPEIHQVTGMISVQLGVGIEEAFSRLRTRAFAEGRPLSELAADRRRPSRPV
;
A
#
# COMPACT_ATOMS: atom_id res chain seq x y z
N MET A 1 0.45 19.16 18.05
CA MET A 1 0.31 19.46 16.61
C MET A 1 -0.52 20.72 16.47
N ALA A 2 -0.06 21.72 15.70
CA ALA A 2 -0.83 22.93 15.45
C ALA A 2 -1.67 22.75 14.16
N VAL A 3 -2.98 23.02 14.26
CA VAL A 3 -3.89 23.03 13.11
C VAL A 3 -3.63 24.30 12.30
N ARG A 4 -3.44 24.20 10.98
CA ARG A 4 -3.18 25.37 10.12
C ARG A 4 -4.40 26.31 10.14
N PRO A 5 -4.23 27.64 10.04
CA PRO A 5 -5.35 28.60 10.09
C PRO A 5 -6.48 28.27 9.11
N ALA A 6 -6.13 27.91 7.86
CA ALA A 6 -7.10 27.49 6.85
C ALA A 6 -7.91 26.23 7.24
N ALA A 7 -7.31 25.30 7.98
CA ALA A 7 -8.02 24.13 8.48
C ALA A 7 -8.96 24.49 9.65
N VAL A 8 -8.58 25.48 10.48
CA VAL A 8 -9.44 26.02 11.53
C VAL A 8 -10.64 26.78 10.94
N GLU A 9 -10.42 27.55 9.87
CA GLU A 9 -11.49 28.21 9.10
C GLU A 9 -12.44 27.20 8.44
N ALA A 10 -11.91 26.05 7.99
CA ALA A 10 -12.69 24.92 7.51
C ALA A 10 -13.40 24.11 8.63
N GLY A 11 -13.32 24.56 9.89
CA GLY A 11 -14.02 23.96 11.03
C GLY A 11 -13.23 22.86 11.75
N ALA A 12 -11.98 22.58 11.38
CA ALA A 12 -11.17 21.60 12.10
C ALA A 12 -10.79 22.12 13.48
N ARG A 13 -11.11 21.32 14.50
CA ARG A 13 -10.80 21.54 15.92
C ARG A 13 -9.78 20.54 16.47
N ALA A 14 -9.57 19.42 15.79
CA ALA A 14 -8.51 18.45 16.09
C ALA A 14 -7.98 17.78 14.81
N LEU A 15 -6.72 17.34 14.85
CA LEU A 15 -6.07 16.57 13.78
C LEU A 15 -5.44 15.30 14.35
N VAL A 16 -5.62 14.19 13.65
CA VAL A 16 -4.94 12.91 13.91
C VAL A 16 -4.17 12.53 12.67
N ALA A 17 -2.91 12.14 12.84
CA ALA A 17 -2.02 11.75 11.75
C ALA A 17 -1.52 10.32 11.99
N LEU A 18 -1.83 9.42 11.07
CA LEU A 18 -1.44 8.02 11.10
C LEU A 18 -0.39 7.75 10.01
N PRO A 19 0.77 7.17 10.32
CA PRO A 19 1.78 6.90 9.31
C PRO A 19 1.33 5.77 8.38
N LEU A 20 1.36 6.02 7.07
CA LEU A 20 1.17 5.00 6.04
C LEU A 20 2.53 4.33 5.78
N ARG A 21 2.80 3.25 6.50
CA ARG A 21 4.08 2.53 6.43
C ARG A 21 3.91 1.01 6.45
N LEU A 22 4.78 0.31 5.71
CA LEU A 22 4.90 -1.15 5.72
C LEU A 22 6.39 -1.51 5.80
N GLY A 23 6.82 -2.08 6.93
CA GLY A 23 8.24 -2.33 7.17
C GLY A 23 9.09 -1.05 7.06
N ALA A 24 10.05 -1.05 6.14
CA ALA A 24 10.91 0.11 5.86
C ALA A 24 10.27 1.17 4.92
N ILE A 25 9.14 0.85 4.30
CA ILE A 25 8.46 1.75 3.34
C ILE A 25 7.67 2.81 4.08
N ARG A 26 7.82 4.06 3.62
CA ARG A 26 7.03 5.22 4.06
C ARG A 26 6.28 5.76 2.85
N ALA A 27 5.00 5.43 2.73
CA ALA A 27 4.15 5.89 1.64
C ALA A 27 3.59 7.29 1.92
N GLY A 28 3.38 7.66 3.19
CA GLY A 28 2.89 8.97 3.56
C GLY A 28 2.24 9.02 4.93
N VAL A 29 1.26 9.90 5.08
CA VAL A 29 0.48 10.10 6.31
C VAL A 29 -1.00 10.16 5.94
N PHE A 30 -1.83 9.42 6.68
CA PHE A 30 -3.28 9.51 6.65
C PHE A 30 -3.73 10.52 7.70
N MET A 31 -4.42 11.58 7.28
CA MET A 31 -4.80 12.68 8.15
C MET A 31 -6.32 12.75 8.31
N LEU A 32 -6.77 12.77 9.56
CA LEU A 32 -8.17 12.95 9.93
C LEU A 32 -8.33 14.31 10.58
N SER A 33 -9.40 15.02 10.21
CA SER A 33 -9.82 16.25 10.87
C SER A 33 -11.15 16.07 11.57
N SER A 34 -11.22 16.45 12.84
CA SER A 34 -12.47 16.47 13.60
C SER A 34 -12.93 17.91 13.83
N ASN A 35 -14.24 18.14 13.78
CA ASN A 35 -14.88 19.39 14.16
C ASN A 35 -15.15 19.49 15.67
N GLN A 36 -14.93 18.39 16.42
CA GLN A 36 -14.99 18.38 17.87
C GLN A 36 -13.58 18.49 18.46
N PRO A 37 -13.37 19.36 19.47
CA PRO A 37 -12.10 19.42 20.18
C PRO A 37 -11.92 18.17 21.05
N GLY A 38 -10.71 17.61 21.09
CA GLY A 38 -10.40 16.47 21.95
C GLY A 38 -9.49 15.44 21.28
N GLN A 39 -9.13 14.41 22.04
CA GLN A 39 -8.50 13.21 21.49
C GLN A 39 -9.56 12.35 20.82
N LEU A 40 -9.17 11.62 19.78
CA LEU A 40 -10.03 10.62 19.16
C LEU A 40 -10.26 9.48 20.18
N PRO A 41 -11.51 9.03 20.38
CA PRO A 41 -11.80 7.83 21.17
C PRO A 41 -10.96 6.64 20.71
N ALA A 42 -10.70 5.69 21.61
CA ALA A 42 -9.84 4.55 21.30
C ALA A 42 -10.45 3.67 20.20
N GLU A 43 -11.78 3.52 20.19
CA GLU A 43 -12.52 2.82 19.15
C GLU A 43 -12.38 3.49 17.77
N ASP A 44 -12.56 4.80 17.70
CA ASP A 44 -12.41 5.58 16.47
C ASP A 44 -10.97 5.56 15.97
N LEU A 45 -9.99 5.52 16.89
CA LEU A 45 -8.58 5.41 16.54
C LEU A 45 -8.26 4.03 15.96
N ALA A 46 -8.84 2.96 16.50
CA ALA A 46 -8.70 1.62 15.95
C ALA A 46 -9.30 1.54 14.55
N GLU A 47 -10.48 2.12 14.34
CA GLU A 47 -11.12 2.18 13.02
C GLU A 47 -10.29 3.01 12.03
N ALA A 48 -9.77 4.16 12.47
CA ALA A 48 -8.87 4.99 11.68
C ALA A 48 -7.58 4.25 11.26
N TRP A 49 -7.06 3.35 12.10
CA TRP A 49 -5.95 2.48 11.73
C TRP A 49 -6.32 1.49 10.62
N VAL A 50 -7.51 0.89 10.68
CA VAL A 50 -8.00 0.01 9.60
C VAL A 50 -8.09 0.78 8.28
N PHE A 51 -8.63 2.01 8.31
CA PHE A 51 -8.67 2.87 7.13
C PHE A 51 -7.27 3.26 6.64
N ALA A 52 -6.33 3.56 7.54
CA ALA A 52 -4.95 3.86 7.16
C ALA A 52 -4.26 2.64 6.51
N GLU A 53 -4.46 1.43 7.03
CA GLU A 53 -3.95 0.21 6.39
C GLU A 53 -4.56 -0.01 5.00
N PHE A 54 -5.86 0.24 4.86
CA PHE A 54 -6.54 0.13 3.58
C PHE A 54 -6.03 1.15 2.57
N ALA A 55 -5.89 2.42 2.99
CA ALA A 55 -5.31 3.48 2.17
C ALA A 55 -3.87 3.16 1.74
N LEU A 56 -3.05 2.59 2.63
CA LEU A 56 -1.70 2.13 2.29
C LEU A 56 -1.76 1.05 1.20
N ARG A 57 -2.65 0.07 1.31
CA ARG A 57 -2.81 -0.98 0.28
C ARG A 57 -3.19 -0.36 -1.07
N LEU A 58 -4.16 0.56 -1.11
CA LEU A 58 -4.56 1.26 -2.33
C LEU A 58 -3.40 2.02 -2.99
N VAL A 59 -2.63 2.78 -2.21
CA VAL A 59 -1.45 3.52 -2.72
C VAL A 59 -0.40 2.55 -3.28
N LEU A 60 -0.15 1.44 -2.58
CA LEU A 60 0.78 0.41 -3.07
C LEU A 60 0.28 -0.23 -4.37
N ASP A 61 -1.03 -0.49 -4.47
CA ASP A 61 -1.65 -1.12 -5.64
C ASP A 61 -1.63 -0.20 -6.86
N GLU A 62 -1.95 1.08 -6.69
CA GLU A 62 -1.89 2.10 -7.76
C GLU A 62 -0.47 2.20 -8.34
N GLN A 63 0.54 2.36 -7.48
CA GLN A 63 1.94 2.46 -7.92
C GLN A 63 2.46 1.17 -8.55
N ALA A 64 1.98 0.02 -8.09
CA ALA A 64 2.32 -1.27 -8.66
C ALA A 64 1.57 -1.58 -9.97
N GLY A 65 0.64 -0.71 -10.40
CA GLY A 65 -0.18 -0.92 -11.60
C GLY A 65 -1.21 -2.04 -11.44
N ILE A 66 -1.69 -2.26 -10.21
CA ILE A 66 -2.68 -3.29 -9.83
C ILE A 66 -4.13 -2.76 -9.92
N GLY A 67 -4.32 -1.49 -10.29
CA GLY A 67 -5.64 -0.86 -10.35
C GLY A 67 -6.51 -1.31 -11.52
N SER A 68 -7.80 -1.49 -11.27
CA SER A 68 -8.86 -1.49 -12.29
C SER A 68 -9.07 -0.06 -12.81
N GLN A 69 -9.35 0.13 -14.10
CA GLN A 69 -9.68 1.46 -14.66
C GLN A 69 -10.86 2.16 -13.95
N ASP A 70 -11.69 1.42 -13.22
CA ASP A 70 -12.97 1.89 -12.66
C ASP A 70 -13.04 1.92 -11.12
N GLY A 71 -11.92 1.81 -10.39
CA GLY A 71 -11.91 2.00 -8.93
C GLY A 71 -12.52 0.87 -8.09
N TYR A 72 -12.79 -0.31 -8.69
CA TYR A 72 -13.24 -1.51 -7.99
C TYR A 72 -12.08 -2.31 -7.36
N PRO A 73 -12.34 -3.09 -6.29
CA PRO A 73 -11.28 -3.75 -5.52
C PRO A 73 -10.44 -4.74 -6.34
N VAL A 74 -9.19 -4.90 -5.88
CA VAL A 74 -8.08 -5.76 -6.33
C VAL A 74 -8.45 -7.21 -6.71
N SER A 75 -9.64 -7.69 -6.35
CA SER A 75 -10.13 -9.03 -6.69
C SER A 75 -10.21 -9.27 -8.21
N GLN A 76 -10.40 -8.21 -9.02
CA GLN A 76 -10.38 -8.35 -10.48
C GLN A 76 -8.96 -8.47 -11.07
N TRP A 77 -7.92 -7.91 -10.45
CA TRP A 77 -6.53 -8.05 -10.93
C TRP A 77 -5.97 -9.46 -10.67
N LEU A 78 -6.43 -10.12 -9.60
CA LEU A 78 -6.20 -11.57 -9.42
C LEU A 78 -6.89 -12.40 -10.52
N SER A 79 -7.98 -11.90 -11.10
CA SER A 79 -8.68 -12.59 -12.20
C SER A 79 -8.04 -12.32 -13.56
N GLU A 80 -7.48 -11.12 -13.78
CA GLU A 80 -6.59 -10.80 -14.91
C GLU A 80 -5.13 -11.24 -14.62
N SER A 81 -5.01 -12.50 -14.23
CA SER A 81 -3.75 -13.14 -13.83
C SER A 81 -2.68 -13.04 -14.92
N ARG A 82 -1.71 -12.14 -14.76
CA ARG A 82 -0.45 -12.17 -15.51
C ARG A 82 0.39 -13.34 -15.01
N PRO A 83 0.63 -14.40 -15.80
CA PRO A 83 1.33 -15.61 -15.35
C PRO A 83 2.70 -15.35 -14.74
N GLU A 84 3.38 -14.29 -15.18
CA GLU A 84 4.70 -13.87 -14.70
C GLU A 84 4.70 -13.48 -13.22
N ILE A 85 3.63 -12.83 -12.76
CA ILE A 85 3.52 -12.37 -11.37
C ILE A 85 3.30 -13.56 -10.43
N HIS A 86 2.49 -14.54 -10.85
CA HIS A 86 2.33 -15.81 -10.13
C HIS A 86 3.63 -16.60 -10.07
N GLN A 87 4.38 -16.66 -11.17
CA GLN A 87 5.68 -17.34 -11.20
C GLN A 87 6.69 -16.70 -10.24
N VAL A 88 6.82 -15.38 -10.27
CA VAL A 88 7.74 -14.65 -9.39
C VAL A 88 7.31 -14.75 -7.93
N THR A 89 6.01 -14.68 -7.65
CA THR A 89 5.46 -14.85 -6.30
C THR A 89 5.73 -16.25 -5.76
N GLY A 90 5.50 -17.29 -6.57
CA GLY A 90 5.82 -18.68 -6.22
C GLY A 90 7.32 -18.89 -5.97
N MET A 91 8.17 -18.32 -6.83
CA MET A 91 9.62 -18.37 -6.64
C MET A 91 10.08 -17.63 -5.38
N ILE A 92 9.51 -16.47 -5.03
CA ILE A 92 9.81 -15.76 -3.77
C ILE A 92 9.36 -16.57 -2.55
N SER A 93 8.17 -17.19 -2.62
CA SER A 93 7.64 -18.06 -1.57
C SER A 93 8.62 -19.21 -1.27
N VAL A 94 9.11 -19.90 -2.30
CA VAL A 94 10.11 -20.98 -2.17
C VAL A 94 11.45 -20.46 -1.66
N GLN A 95 11.96 -19.36 -2.22
CA GLN A 95 13.28 -18.80 -1.85
C GLN A 95 13.34 -18.31 -0.40
N LEU A 96 12.23 -17.78 0.12
CA LEU A 96 12.16 -17.19 1.46
C LEU A 96 11.48 -18.09 2.49
N GLY A 97 10.89 -19.22 2.08
CA GLY A 97 10.15 -20.13 2.96
C GLY A 97 8.91 -19.51 3.59
N VAL A 98 8.22 -18.61 2.87
CA VAL A 98 7.01 -17.90 3.35
C VAL A 98 5.78 -18.29 2.54
N GLY A 99 4.59 -18.08 3.10
CA GLY A 99 3.32 -18.27 2.38
C GLY A 99 3.18 -17.35 1.16
N ILE A 100 2.30 -17.74 0.23
CA ILE A 100 2.06 -17.02 -1.04
C ILE A 100 1.62 -15.58 -0.81
N GLU A 101 0.74 -15.31 0.17
CA GLU A 101 0.28 -13.96 0.47
C GLU A 101 1.40 -13.04 0.94
N GLU A 102 2.27 -13.53 1.81
CA GLU A 102 3.45 -12.79 2.29
C GLU A 102 4.45 -12.55 1.17
N ALA A 103 4.69 -13.55 0.31
CA ALA A 103 5.54 -13.42 -0.87
C ALA A 103 5.00 -12.35 -1.83
N PHE A 104 3.69 -12.32 -2.06
CA PHE A 104 3.04 -11.31 -2.91
C PHE A 104 3.12 -9.91 -2.30
N SER A 105 2.86 -9.80 -0.99
CA SER A 105 2.99 -8.55 -0.24
C SER A 105 4.40 -7.96 -0.37
N ARG A 106 5.44 -8.80 -0.27
CA ARG A 106 6.84 -8.39 -0.47
C ARG A 106 7.14 -7.94 -1.89
N LEU A 107 6.61 -8.65 -2.88
CA LEU A 107 6.80 -8.27 -4.28
C LEU A 107 6.16 -6.89 -4.57
N ARG A 108 4.95 -6.64 -4.06
CA ARG A 108 4.28 -5.33 -4.16
C ARG A 108 5.04 -4.22 -3.43
N THR A 109 5.53 -4.53 -2.24
CA THR A 109 6.41 -3.64 -1.44
C THR A 109 7.65 -3.23 -2.25
N ARG A 110 8.32 -4.18 -2.90
CA ARG A 110 9.49 -3.91 -3.75
C ARG A 110 9.14 -3.06 -4.98
N ALA A 111 8.06 -3.38 -5.68
CA ALA A 111 7.57 -2.62 -6.82
C ALA A 111 7.35 -1.15 -6.46
N PHE A 112 6.72 -0.89 -5.32
CA PHE A 112 6.56 0.46 -4.78
C PHE A 112 7.92 1.13 -4.48
N ALA A 113 8.83 0.45 -3.78
CA ALA A 113 10.13 1.01 -3.43
C ALA A 113 10.99 1.35 -4.66
N GLU A 114 10.81 0.64 -5.77
CA GLU A 114 11.51 0.89 -7.03
C GLU A 114 10.74 1.85 -7.96
N GLY A 115 9.50 2.23 -7.64
CA GLY A 115 8.64 3.04 -8.51
C GLY A 115 8.32 2.36 -9.84
N ARG A 116 8.28 1.02 -9.86
CA ARG A 116 8.09 0.21 -11.08
C ARG A 116 6.81 -0.63 -10.94
N PRO A 117 5.99 -0.77 -12.00
CA PRO A 117 4.83 -1.63 -11.96
C PRO A 117 5.25 -3.11 -11.80
N LEU A 118 4.42 -3.89 -11.11
CA LEU A 118 4.70 -5.30 -10.82
C LEU A 118 4.96 -6.13 -12.07
N SER A 119 4.26 -5.82 -13.16
CA SER A 119 4.39 -6.50 -14.45
C SER A 119 5.77 -6.31 -15.06
N GLU A 120 6.34 -5.10 -14.96
CA GLU A 120 7.69 -4.82 -15.43
C GLU A 120 8.74 -5.49 -14.55
N LEU A 121 8.58 -5.40 -13.22
CA LEU A 121 9.46 -6.05 -12.26
C LEU A 121 9.48 -7.58 -12.43
N ALA A 122 8.31 -8.18 -12.71
CA ALA A 122 8.19 -9.61 -12.96
C ALA A 122 8.79 -10.02 -14.32
N ALA A 123 8.62 -9.20 -15.36
CA ALA A 123 9.18 -9.45 -16.68
C ALA A 123 10.72 -9.36 -16.71
N ASP A 124 11.31 -8.47 -15.91
CA ASP A 124 12.76 -8.26 -15.80
C ASP A 124 13.49 -9.54 -15.37
N ARG A 125 12.91 -10.28 -14.42
CA ARG A 125 13.48 -11.53 -13.93
C ARG A 125 13.51 -12.65 -14.98
N ARG A 126 12.76 -12.51 -16.08
CA ARG A 126 12.80 -13.44 -17.22
C ARG A 126 14.04 -13.24 -18.09
N ARG A 127 14.78 -12.12 -17.96
CA ARG A 127 16.06 -11.96 -18.64
C ARG A 127 17.13 -12.75 -17.85
N PRO A 128 17.77 -13.76 -18.46
CA PRO A 128 18.75 -14.57 -17.75
C PRO A 128 19.92 -13.71 -17.31
N SER A 129 20.26 -13.79 -16.02
CA SER A 129 21.53 -13.34 -15.48
C SER A 129 22.63 -14.08 -16.24
N ARG A 130 23.30 -13.38 -17.16
CA ARG A 130 24.43 -13.91 -17.90
C ARG A 130 25.57 -14.13 -16.89
N PRO A 131 26.11 -15.35 -16.72
CA PRO A 131 27.23 -15.57 -15.82
C PRO A 131 28.48 -14.88 -16.39
N VAL A 132 29.26 -14.26 -15.50
CA VAL A 132 30.60 -13.72 -15.75
C VAL A 132 31.60 -14.88 -15.83
#